data_AF-A0A9X5AVI1-F1
#
_entry.id   AF-A0A9X5AVI1-F1
#
_cell.length_a   1.000
_cell.length_b   1.000
_cell.length_c   1.000
_cell.angle_alpha   90.00
_cell.angle_beta   90.00
_cell.angle_gamma   90.00
#
_symmetry.space_group_name_H-M   'P 1'
#
loop_
_entity.id
_entity.type
_entity.pdbx_description
1 polymer ?
#
loop_
_entity_poly.entity_id
_entity_poly.type
_entity_poly.pdbx_seq_one_letter_code
_entity_poly.pdbx_strand_id
1 'polypeptide(L)'
;MPTDTSIGVSTETPSDGAGPASNRSAAAAAAPSRPADGIAVREARFILLWPLTLHLSGRNCEARAMADAVRDVAEALRRREQKQTTRWRHQPDPLHHIPMPSKAEEVAAWKNAAYAETVYFHEFVQSFLFRKQADDRDAPFHLFQRDDLRFAEVTIGTENGATDKRLTVERLNLYLFRTGVAILVLELRAPPGVDGTSGWTLAQVQDFHDYFRRVYAPFFVKPDPEKPGNEAVREACHLVPRLVTWIGENGTVLCRRTRDDACEVGTWHCDDAIGDVEALVDRPDEADGRRRPPIFKHWRFLLDDALLLAGQDAGRDTARWHQVVDERMPSLATVSVTPVVNGKPVSDEIAAAVFKTIPDGDLMRLCFADASGSTDYPYDKVFLDRSFWTENAYTRFRDRGTLYLFSGYAFVAIRAGGFFDGVLMEHVRRHYFQMGLLAHFELASLLAFSSQIARRRATRS
;
A
#
# COMPACT_ATOMS: atom_id res chain seq x y z
N MET A 1 -41.58 55.16 -32.66
CA MET A 1 -42.21 55.04 -33.99
C MET A 1 -41.23 54.31 -34.90
N PRO A 2 -41.62 53.19 -35.49
CA PRO A 2 -42.70 52.28 -35.10
C PRO A 2 -42.15 50.83 -35.09
N THR A 3 -42.77 49.75 -34.65
CA THR A 3 -44.08 49.40 -34.07
C THR A 3 -43.95 47.89 -33.76
N ASP A 4 -44.30 47.40 -32.58
CA ASP A 4 -45.68 47.03 -32.19
C ASP A 4 -46.05 45.66 -32.78
N THR A 5 -46.20 44.65 -31.91
CA THR A 5 -47.49 44.04 -31.47
C THR A 5 -47.88 42.86 -32.38
N SER A 6 -48.52 41.78 -31.94
CA SER A 6 -49.50 41.64 -30.86
C SER A 6 -49.89 40.15 -30.71
N ILE A 7 -50.30 39.80 -29.48
CA ILE A 7 -51.50 39.00 -29.12
C ILE A 7 -51.47 37.51 -29.54
N GLY A 8 -51.67 36.51 -28.66
CA GLY A 8 -52.36 36.48 -27.39
C GLY A 8 -53.59 35.56 -27.45
N VAL A 9 -53.88 34.94 -26.31
CA VAL A 9 -55.17 34.38 -25.85
C VAL A 9 -55.28 32.84 -25.76
N SER A 10 -55.42 32.46 -24.50
CA SER A 10 -55.79 31.21 -23.83
C SER A 10 -57.16 30.64 -24.20
N THR A 11 -57.41 29.36 -23.88
CA THR A 11 -58.53 28.85 -23.06
C THR A 11 -58.38 27.32 -22.86
N GLU A 12 -58.28 26.85 -21.61
CA GLU A 12 -59.27 26.01 -20.88
C GLU A 12 -58.94 24.49 -20.78
N THR A 13 -58.71 24.02 -19.55
CA THR A 13 -58.81 22.65 -18.99
C THR A 13 -60.30 22.29 -18.68
N PRO A 14 -60.77 21.03 -18.41
CA PRO A 14 -60.09 19.95 -17.63
C PRO A 14 -60.45 18.44 -17.94
N SER A 15 -59.82 17.56 -17.14
CA SER A 15 -60.29 16.26 -16.58
C SER A 15 -59.92 14.91 -17.22
N ASP A 16 -59.20 14.12 -16.42
CA ASP A 16 -59.33 12.70 -16.06
C ASP A 16 -59.37 11.59 -17.13
N GLY A 17 -58.40 10.68 -17.01
CA GLY A 17 -58.43 9.35 -17.63
C GLY A 17 -57.17 8.54 -17.31
N ALA A 18 -57.27 7.68 -16.30
CA ALA A 18 -56.24 6.74 -15.86
C ALA A 18 -55.69 5.85 -16.99
N GLY A 19 -54.39 5.59 -16.98
CA GLY A 19 -53.70 4.61 -17.83
C GLY A 19 -52.28 4.30 -17.31
N PRO A 20 -51.79 3.06 -17.45
CA PRO A 20 -51.12 2.34 -16.37
C PRO A 20 -49.62 2.57 -16.25
N ALA A 21 -49.13 2.30 -15.03
CA ALA A 21 -47.74 2.24 -14.65
C ALA A 21 -46.88 1.44 -15.64
N SER A 22 -45.94 2.10 -16.30
CA SER A 22 -44.80 1.42 -16.92
C SER A 22 -43.69 1.32 -15.88
N ASN A 23 -43.51 0.12 -15.34
CA ASN A 23 -42.28 -0.30 -14.68
C ASN A 23 -41.11 -0.09 -15.66
N ARG A 24 -40.41 1.04 -15.53
CA ARG A 24 -39.02 1.15 -15.94
C ARG A 24 -38.18 1.00 -14.69
N SER A 25 -37.75 -0.24 -14.46
CA SER A 25 -36.52 -0.53 -13.73
C SER A 25 -35.46 0.44 -14.23
N ALA A 26 -34.98 1.32 -13.34
CA ALA A 26 -33.80 2.11 -13.58
C ALA A 26 -32.63 1.13 -13.70
N ALA A 27 -32.26 0.81 -14.94
CA ALA A 27 -31.00 0.16 -15.22
C ALA A 27 -29.89 1.07 -14.66
N ALA A 28 -29.21 0.61 -13.62
CA ALA A 28 -27.98 1.24 -13.16
C ALA A 28 -27.06 1.41 -14.37
N ALA A 29 -26.68 2.64 -14.68
CA ALA A 29 -25.75 2.92 -15.75
C ALA A 29 -24.47 2.10 -15.50
N ALA A 30 -24.16 1.18 -16.42
CA ALA A 30 -22.91 0.41 -16.36
C ALA A 30 -21.74 1.40 -16.38
N ALA A 31 -20.80 1.24 -15.45
CA ALA A 31 -19.60 2.06 -15.42
C ALA A 31 -18.88 1.99 -16.79
N PRO A 32 -18.27 3.09 -17.26
CA PRO A 32 -17.54 3.08 -18.52
C PRO A 32 -16.45 2.00 -18.51
N SER A 33 -16.40 1.17 -19.54
CA SER A 33 -15.41 0.09 -19.65
C SER A 33 -13.99 0.64 -19.70
N ARG A 34 -13.10 0.19 -18.81
CA ARG A 34 -11.69 0.62 -18.77
C ARG A 34 -10.86 -0.34 -19.64
N PRO A 35 -9.90 0.14 -20.45
CA PRO A 35 -9.05 -0.75 -21.26
C PRO A 35 -8.37 -1.86 -20.44
N ALA A 36 -7.91 -1.51 -19.23
CA ALA A 36 -7.27 -2.43 -18.30
C ALA A 36 -8.21 -3.52 -17.71
N ASP A 37 -9.53 -3.41 -17.85
CA ASP A 37 -10.47 -4.47 -17.42
C ASP A 37 -10.34 -5.72 -18.30
N GLY A 38 -9.93 -5.58 -19.56
CA GLY A 38 -9.76 -6.70 -20.49
C GLY A 38 -8.44 -7.46 -20.36
N ILE A 39 -7.51 -6.98 -19.52
CA ILE A 39 -6.16 -7.54 -19.39
C ILE A 39 -6.11 -8.42 -18.16
N ALA A 40 -6.13 -9.75 -18.38
CA ALA A 40 -6.00 -10.71 -17.30
C ALA A 40 -4.59 -10.68 -16.69
N VAL A 41 -4.54 -10.69 -15.37
CA VAL A 41 -3.32 -10.83 -14.58
C VAL A 41 -3.20 -12.27 -14.14
N ARG A 42 -2.03 -12.86 -14.39
CA ARG A 42 -1.72 -14.21 -13.95
C ARG A 42 -1.25 -14.23 -12.50
N GLU A 43 -0.38 -13.30 -12.14
CA GLU A 43 0.15 -13.16 -10.78
C GLU A 43 0.44 -11.68 -10.50
N ALA A 44 0.13 -11.24 -9.29
CA ALA A 44 0.57 -9.95 -8.77
C ALA A 44 1.17 -10.12 -7.37
N ARG A 45 2.20 -9.34 -7.06
CA ARG A 45 2.80 -9.28 -5.72
C ARG A 45 3.13 -7.85 -5.38
N PHE A 46 2.94 -7.48 -4.13
CA PHE A 46 3.14 -6.13 -3.61
C PHE A 46 3.95 -6.24 -2.32
N ILE A 47 5.08 -5.55 -2.27
CA ILE A 47 5.87 -5.34 -1.06
C ILE A 47 5.66 -3.89 -0.66
N LEU A 48 4.91 -3.66 0.42
CA LEU A 48 4.63 -2.35 0.96
C LEU A 48 5.62 -2.05 2.07
N LEU A 49 6.20 -0.85 2.05
CA LEU A 49 7.10 -0.37 3.08
C LEU A 49 6.41 0.78 3.79
N TRP A 50 6.27 0.68 5.11
CA TRP A 50 5.70 1.75 5.93
C TRP A 50 6.78 2.38 6.80
N PRO A 51 7.40 3.49 6.36
CA PRO A 51 8.42 4.17 7.13
C PRO A 51 7.77 5.01 8.24
N LEU A 52 8.14 4.66 9.46
CA LEU A 52 7.76 5.33 10.70
C LEU A 52 9.01 5.94 11.33
N THR A 53 8.85 7.04 12.04
CA THR A 53 9.94 7.68 12.77
C THR A 53 9.54 7.94 14.21
N LEU A 54 10.49 7.71 15.10
CA LEU A 54 10.37 7.84 16.54
C LEU A 54 10.48 9.30 16.97
N HIS A 55 9.56 9.70 17.84
CA HIS A 55 9.51 10.99 18.50
C HIS A 55 9.65 10.74 19.99
N LEU A 56 10.71 11.32 20.56
CA LEU A 56 10.94 11.38 21.99
C LEU A 56 10.46 12.74 22.47
N SER A 57 9.61 12.75 23.49
CA SER A 57 9.25 13.96 24.21
C SER A 57 10.43 14.42 25.08
N GLY A 58 10.75 15.72 25.04
CA GLY A 58 11.83 16.32 25.82
C GLY A 58 13.00 16.89 25.01
N ARG A 59 13.95 17.56 25.70
CA ARG A 59 15.07 18.31 25.09
C ARG A 59 16.18 17.43 24.47
N ASN A 60 16.22 16.13 24.79
CA ASN A 60 17.30 15.25 24.35
C ASN A 60 16.88 14.38 23.15
N CYS A 61 16.71 15.02 21.99
CA CYS A 61 16.63 14.33 20.68
C CYS A 61 18.03 13.94 20.14
N GLU A 62 18.97 13.57 21.00
CA GLU A 62 20.31 13.19 20.57
C GLU A 62 20.34 11.78 19.99
N ALA A 63 21.28 11.51 19.08
CA ALA A 63 21.39 10.20 18.40
C ALA A 63 21.50 9.03 19.39
N ARG A 64 22.16 9.24 20.54
CA ARG A 64 22.28 8.23 21.60
C ARG A 64 20.93 7.92 22.26
N ALA A 65 20.14 8.94 22.61
CA ALA A 65 18.82 8.76 23.20
C ALA A 65 17.87 8.04 22.24
N MET A 66 17.97 8.32 20.93
CA MET A 66 17.21 7.63 19.92
C MET A 66 17.56 6.13 19.83
N ALA A 67 18.86 5.82 19.79
CA ALA A 67 19.34 4.45 19.79
C ALA A 67 18.94 3.70 21.07
N ASP A 68 19.02 4.36 22.23
CA ASP A 68 18.60 3.80 23.52
C ASP A 68 17.10 3.48 23.52
N ALA A 69 16.25 4.40 23.05
CA ALA A 69 14.80 4.17 23.00
C ALA A 69 14.40 3.06 22.02
N VAL A 70 15.06 2.96 20.85
CA VAL A 70 14.85 1.85 19.92
C VAL A 70 15.24 0.51 20.54
N ARG A 71 16.37 0.47 21.25
CA ARG A 71 16.81 -0.72 21.98
C ARG A 71 15.77 -1.12 23.04
N ASP A 72 15.26 -0.17 23.81
CA ASP A 72 14.26 -0.45 24.85
C ASP A 72 12.97 -1.06 24.27
N VAL A 73 12.53 -0.59 23.09
CA VAL A 73 11.41 -1.18 22.34
C VAL A 73 11.74 -2.60 21.90
N ALA A 74 12.93 -2.85 21.33
CA ALA A 74 13.35 -4.18 20.90
C ALA A 74 13.46 -5.16 22.08
N GLU A 75 14.02 -4.73 23.22
CA GLU A 75 14.09 -5.53 24.44
C GLU A 75 12.69 -5.81 25.03
N ALA A 76 11.77 -4.84 24.98
CA ALA A 76 10.38 -5.06 25.38
C ALA A 76 9.68 -6.09 24.48
N LEU A 77 9.92 -6.06 23.17
CA LEU A 77 9.41 -7.08 22.24
C LEU A 77 9.97 -8.47 22.53
N ARG A 78 11.29 -8.61 22.70
CA ARG A 78 11.91 -9.90 23.07
C ARG A 78 11.37 -10.45 24.40
N ARG A 79 11.17 -9.59 25.40
CA ARG A 79 10.56 -9.99 26.69
C ARG A 79 9.11 -10.46 26.51
N ARG A 80 8.33 -9.80 25.65
CA ARG A 80 6.96 -10.22 25.31
C ARG A 80 6.95 -11.53 24.52
N GLU A 81 7.89 -11.73 23.61
CA GLU A 81 8.07 -12.97 22.85
C GLU A 81 8.34 -14.15 23.80
N GLN A 82 9.27 -14.00 24.74
CA GLN A 82 9.57 -15.02 25.76
C GLN A 82 8.34 -15.37 26.63
N LYS A 83 7.49 -14.38 26.90
CA LYS A 83 6.23 -14.56 27.64
C LYS A 83 5.06 -14.99 26.76
N GLN A 84 5.26 -15.13 25.45
CA GLN A 84 4.21 -15.44 24.47
C GLN A 84 3.04 -14.44 24.48
N THR A 85 3.32 -13.17 24.79
CA THR A 85 2.33 -12.07 24.84
C THR A 85 2.43 -11.12 23.65
N THR A 86 3.09 -11.52 22.57
CA THR A 86 3.16 -10.79 21.30
C THR A 86 3.27 -11.79 20.15
N ARG A 87 2.84 -11.39 18.95
CA ARG A 87 3.03 -12.18 17.73
C ARG A 87 4.38 -11.96 17.06
N TRP A 88 5.13 -10.94 17.48
CA TRP A 88 6.44 -10.62 16.93
C TRP A 88 7.52 -11.55 17.46
N ARG A 89 8.29 -12.14 16.54
CA ARG A 89 9.47 -12.96 16.85
C ARG A 89 10.74 -12.28 16.41
N HIS A 90 11.76 -12.26 17.26
CA HIS A 90 13.05 -11.69 16.90
C HIS A 90 13.78 -12.59 15.89
N GLN A 91 14.28 -11.99 14.80
CA GLN A 91 15.10 -12.67 13.80
C GLN A 91 16.56 -12.20 13.94
N PRO A 92 17.44 -12.98 14.59
CA PRO A 92 18.83 -12.58 14.84
C PRO A 92 19.70 -12.61 13.58
N ASP A 93 19.26 -13.28 12.52
CA ASP A 93 19.98 -13.30 11.24
C ASP A 93 19.16 -12.57 10.16
N PRO A 94 19.51 -11.31 9.82
CA PRO A 94 18.80 -10.55 8.81
C PRO A 94 18.73 -11.21 7.42
N LEU A 95 19.62 -12.16 7.10
CA LEU A 95 19.54 -12.94 5.87
C LEU A 95 18.23 -13.75 5.78
N HIS A 96 17.62 -14.05 6.93
CA HIS A 96 16.34 -14.76 7.05
C HIS A 96 15.13 -13.82 7.05
N HIS A 97 15.26 -12.61 6.51
CA HIS A 97 14.11 -11.72 6.30
C HIS A 97 13.02 -12.34 5.41
N ILE A 98 13.40 -13.28 4.55
CA ILE A 98 12.50 -14.29 3.97
C ILE A 98 12.72 -15.59 4.73
N PRO A 99 11.70 -16.13 5.44
CA PRO A 99 11.83 -17.37 6.19
C PRO A 99 12.34 -18.52 5.31
N MET A 100 13.18 -19.38 5.88
CA MET A 100 13.61 -20.60 5.22
C MET A 100 12.42 -21.57 5.11
N PRO A 101 12.18 -22.19 3.94
CA PRO A 101 11.10 -23.15 3.77
C PRO A 101 11.32 -24.41 4.62
N SER A 102 10.23 -25.09 4.96
CA SER A 102 10.27 -26.32 5.76
C SER A 102 10.61 -27.57 4.92
N LYS A 103 10.32 -27.56 3.62
CA LYS A 103 10.56 -28.70 2.73
C LYS A 103 12.01 -28.74 2.29
N ALA A 104 12.65 -29.90 2.44
CA ALA A 104 14.07 -30.09 2.12
C ALA A 104 14.40 -29.75 0.66
N GLU A 105 13.51 -30.05 -0.29
CA GLU A 105 13.69 -29.71 -1.71
C GLU A 105 13.74 -28.19 -1.99
N GLU A 106 13.00 -27.39 -1.21
CA GLU A 106 12.93 -25.93 -1.38
C GLU A 106 14.10 -25.22 -0.68
N VAL A 107 14.72 -25.86 0.33
CA VAL A 107 15.85 -25.29 1.10
C VAL A 107 17.06 -25.00 0.21
N ALA A 108 17.39 -25.87 -0.74
CA ALA A 108 18.53 -25.66 -1.63
C ALA A 108 18.34 -24.41 -2.51
N ALA A 109 17.15 -24.25 -3.10
CA ALA A 109 16.81 -23.08 -3.88
C ALA A 109 16.84 -21.80 -3.03
N TRP A 110 16.29 -21.86 -1.81
CA TRP A 110 16.34 -20.74 -0.87
C TRP A 110 17.78 -20.34 -0.51
N LYS A 111 18.68 -21.31 -0.25
CA LYS A 111 20.09 -21.04 0.05
C LYS A 111 20.82 -20.40 -1.13
N ASN A 112 20.57 -20.87 -2.35
CA ASN A 112 21.14 -20.27 -3.56
C ASN A 112 20.67 -18.83 -3.74
N ALA A 113 19.38 -18.56 -3.50
CA ALA A 113 18.83 -17.21 -3.58
C ALA A 113 19.39 -16.28 -2.50
N ALA A 114 19.55 -16.77 -1.26
CA ALA A 114 20.18 -16.04 -0.16
C ALA A 114 21.66 -15.73 -0.45
N TYR A 115 22.42 -16.70 -0.98
CA TYR A 115 23.78 -16.47 -1.45
C TYR A 115 23.84 -15.40 -2.53
N ALA A 116 23.00 -15.52 -3.57
CA ALA A 116 22.94 -14.57 -4.67
C ALA A 116 22.58 -13.15 -4.19
N GLU A 117 21.70 -13.03 -3.19
CA GLU A 117 21.37 -11.76 -2.52
C GLU A 117 22.59 -11.16 -1.83
N THR A 118 23.31 -11.94 -1.02
CA THR A 118 24.47 -11.43 -0.28
C THR A 118 25.59 -10.96 -1.20
N VAL A 119 25.98 -11.76 -2.20
CA VAL A 119 27.12 -11.45 -3.07
C VAL A 119 26.85 -10.33 -4.09
N TYR A 120 25.58 -9.96 -4.28
CA TYR A 120 25.21 -8.84 -5.15
C TYR A 120 25.66 -7.49 -4.59
N PHE A 121 25.72 -7.36 -3.28
CA PHE A 121 26.05 -6.10 -2.61
C PHE A 121 27.53 -5.97 -2.29
N HIS A 122 28.04 -4.74 -2.23
CA HIS A 122 29.40 -4.46 -1.75
C HIS A 122 29.54 -4.76 -0.25
N GLU A 123 30.77 -5.02 0.21
CA GLU A 123 31.08 -5.45 1.58
C GLU A 123 30.50 -4.55 2.68
N PHE A 124 30.51 -3.23 2.49
CA PHE A 124 29.97 -2.30 3.49
C PHE A 124 28.44 -2.41 3.61
N VAL A 125 27.73 -2.70 2.52
CA VAL A 125 26.29 -2.96 2.53
C VAL A 125 26.02 -4.31 3.16
N GLN A 126 26.83 -5.34 2.85
CA GLN A 126 26.71 -6.65 3.47
C GLN A 126 26.87 -6.59 4.99
N SER A 127 27.85 -5.82 5.46
CA SER A 127 28.12 -5.59 6.89
C SER A 127 26.96 -4.93 7.62
N PHE A 128 26.16 -4.12 6.91
CA PHE A 128 24.97 -3.49 7.45
C PHE A 128 23.75 -4.41 7.38
N LEU A 129 23.47 -5.01 6.21
CA LEU A 129 22.24 -5.75 5.93
C LEU A 129 22.25 -7.21 6.36
N PHE A 130 23.41 -7.90 6.36
CA PHE A 130 23.49 -9.35 6.51
C PHE A 130 24.37 -9.80 7.68
N ARG A 131 24.98 -8.86 8.42
CA ARG A 131 25.70 -9.21 9.65
C ARG A 131 24.72 -9.81 10.65
N LYS A 132 25.01 -11.03 11.10
CA LYS A 132 24.27 -11.70 12.17
C LYS A 132 24.32 -10.86 13.46
N GLN A 133 23.17 -10.63 14.07
CA GLN A 133 22.95 -9.62 15.12
C GLN A 133 22.71 -10.22 16.52
N ALA A 134 23.31 -11.37 16.83
CA ALA A 134 23.04 -12.09 18.09
C ALA A 134 23.28 -11.20 19.33
N ASP A 135 22.19 -10.75 19.95
CA ASP A 135 22.10 -9.84 21.12
C ASP A 135 23.06 -8.64 21.09
N ASP A 136 23.38 -8.17 19.88
CA ASP A 136 24.37 -7.11 19.67
C ASP A 136 23.77 -5.75 20.01
N ARG A 137 24.31 -5.10 21.05
CA ARG A 137 23.95 -3.72 21.42
C ARG A 137 24.24 -2.71 20.32
N ASP A 138 25.18 -3.02 19.43
CA ASP A 138 25.61 -2.15 18.34
C ASP A 138 25.01 -2.54 16.98
N ALA A 139 24.01 -3.43 16.97
CA ALA A 139 23.29 -3.80 15.76
C ALA A 139 22.73 -2.55 15.04
N PRO A 140 22.90 -2.45 13.71
CA PRO A 140 22.40 -1.29 12.95
C PRO A 140 20.87 -1.17 13.00
N PHE A 141 20.20 -2.31 13.11
CA PHE A 141 18.76 -2.43 13.31
C PHE A 141 18.44 -3.73 14.05
N HIS A 142 17.18 -3.89 14.47
CA HIS A 142 16.63 -5.16 14.91
C HIS A 142 15.52 -5.61 13.95
N LEU A 143 15.52 -6.88 13.57
CA LEU A 143 14.49 -7.47 12.72
C LEU A 143 13.52 -8.32 13.57
N PHE A 144 12.23 -8.04 13.42
CA PHE A 144 11.15 -8.86 13.96
C PHE A 144 10.25 -9.36 12.84
N GLN A 145 9.67 -10.54 13.00
CA GLN A 145 8.80 -11.17 12.01
C GLN A 145 7.48 -11.63 12.66
N ARG A 146 6.39 -11.58 11.89
CA ARG A 146 5.09 -12.17 12.21
C ARG A 146 4.72 -13.19 11.15
N ASP A 147 4.20 -14.34 11.59
CA ASP A 147 3.77 -15.44 10.72
C ASP A 147 2.36 -15.95 11.03
N ASP A 148 1.63 -15.25 11.91
CA ASP A 148 0.25 -15.57 12.29
C ASP A 148 -0.77 -15.24 11.19
N LEU A 149 -0.42 -14.35 10.25
CA LEU A 149 -1.29 -13.97 9.13
C LEU A 149 -1.02 -14.86 7.91
N ARG A 150 -2.10 -15.39 7.33
CA ARG A 150 -2.07 -16.21 6.11
C ARG A 150 -2.67 -15.50 4.91
N PHE A 151 -3.77 -14.78 5.09
CA PHE A 151 -4.44 -14.06 4.01
C PHE A 151 -4.86 -12.65 4.41
N ALA A 152 -4.94 -11.79 3.40
CA ALA A 152 -5.64 -10.52 3.45
C ALA A 152 -6.85 -10.61 2.53
N GLU A 153 -8.04 -10.37 3.07
CA GLU A 153 -9.25 -10.18 2.28
C GLU A 153 -9.55 -8.70 2.21
N VAL A 154 -9.67 -8.19 0.99
CA VAL A 154 -9.73 -6.77 0.70
C VAL A 154 -10.88 -6.50 -0.26
N THR A 155 -11.79 -5.63 0.16
CA THR A 155 -12.86 -5.12 -0.69
C THR A 155 -12.44 -3.78 -1.29
N ILE A 156 -12.29 -3.73 -2.61
CA ILE A 156 -11.90 -2.53 -3.38
C ILE A 156 -13.04 -2.07 -4.29
N GLY A 157 -13.17 -0.76 -4.53
CA GLY A 157 -14.17 -0.17 -5.42
C GLY A 157 -15.33 0.53 -4.70
N THR A 158 -16.25 1.11 -5.47
CA THR A 158 -17.41 1.88 -4.97
C THR A 158 -18.55 0.97 -4.54
N GLU A 159 -19.61 1.53 -3.94
CA GLU A 159 -20.76 0.74 -3.46
C GLU A 159 -21.41 -0.13 -4.53
N ASN A 160 -21.45 0.34 -5.77
CA ASN A 160 -22.09 -0.35 -6.89
C ASN A 160 -21.12 -1.17 -7.75
N GLY A 161 -19.85 -1.29 -7.35
CA GLY A 161 -18.79 -1.98 -8.11
C GLY A 161 -17.69 -2.61 -7.26
N ALA A 162 -17.95 -2.83 -5.98
CA ALA A 162 -16.98 -3.39 -5.05
C ALA A 162 -16.61 -4.83 -5.43
N THR A 163 -15.32 -5.15 -5.40
CA THR A 163 -14.80 -6.50 -5.64
C THR A 163 -14.02 -6.96 -4.44
N ASP A 164 -14.32 -8.18 -3.98
CA ASP A 164 -13.56 -8.85 -2.94
C ASP A 164 -12.37 -9.58 -3.53
N LYS A 165 -11.20 -9.33 -2.97
CA LYS A 165 -9.95 -9.95 -3.38
C LYS A 165 -9.28 -10.59 -2.18
N ARG A 166 -8.78 -11.81 -2.36
CA ARG A 166 -7.95 -12.50 -1.38
C ARG A 166 -6.51 -12.54 -1.86
N LEU A 167 -5.58 -12.14 -1.00
CA LEU A 167 -4.14 -12.22 -1.22
C LEU A 167 -3.49 -13.07 -0.11
N THR A 168 -2.45 -13.82 -0.45
CA THR A 168 -1.59 -14.50 0.52
C THR A 168 -0.64 -13.51 1.16
N VAL A 169 -0.50 -13.57 2.49
CA VAL A 169 0.54 -12.83 3.23
C VAL A 169 1.80 -13.68 3.23
N GLU A 170 2.85 -13.20 2.57
CA GLU A 170 4.10 -13.95 2.39
C GLU A 170 5.22 -13.50 3.33
N ARG A 171 5.17 -12.23 3.77
CA ARG A 171 6.15 -11.64 4.68
C ARG A 171 5.49 -10.52 5.48
N LEU A 172 5.70 -10.52 6.78
CA LEU A 172 5.43 -9.38 7.66
C LEU A 172 6.62 -9.17 8.58
N ASN A 173 7.43 -8.17 8.26
CA ASN A 173 8.66 -7.85 8.98
C ASN A 173 8.57 -6.45 9.58
N LEU A 174 9.20 -6.25 10.74
CA LEU A 174 9.41 -4.95 11.35
C LEU A 174 10.91 -4.73 11.52
N TYR A 175 11.45 -3.76 10.79
CA TYR A 175 12.83 -3.31 10.93
C TYR A 175 12.86 -2.13 11.87
N LEU A 176 13.63 -2.21 12.97
CA LEU A 176 13.82 -1.13 13.93
C LEU A 176 15.26 -0.63 13.85
N PHE A 177 15.49 0.46 13.12
CA PHE A 177 16.82 1.05 12.93
C PHE A 177 17.22 1.90 14.12
N ARG A 178 18.49 1.82 14.51
CA ARG A 178 19.06 2.60 15.62
C ARG A 178 18.92 4.12 15.49
N THR A 179 18.64 4.62 14.29
CA THR A 179 18.42 6.05 13.99
C THR A 179 17.04 6.55 14.43
N GLY A 180 16.16 5.66 14.94
CA GLY A 180 14.77 5.99 15.25
C GLY A 180 13.83 5.83 14.07
N VAL A 181 14.27 5.21 12.98
CA VAL A 181 13.41 4.80 11.88
C VAL A 181 12.91 3.38 12.14
N ALA A 182 11.63 3.14 11.89
CA ALA A 182 11.08 1.80 11.78
C ALA A 182 10.47 1.63 10.40
N ILE A 183 10.58 0.44 9.82
CA ILE A 183 9.91 0.11 8.56
C ILE A 183 9.13 -1.18 8.78
N LEU A 184 7.79 -1.08 8.74
CA LEU A 184 6.94 -2.26 8.62
C LEU A 184 6.91 -2.66 7.14
N VAL A 185 7.25 -3.91 6.86
CA VAL A 185 7.24 -4.48 5.51
C VAL A 185 6.15 -5.53 5.45
N LEU A 186 5.19 -5.34 4.56
CA LEU A 186 4.15 -6.33 4.25
C LEU A 186 4.30 -6.78 2.80
N GLU A 187 4.38 -8.09 2.58
CA GLU A 187 4.36 -8.69 1.26
C GLU A 187 3.08 -9.48 1.04
N LEU A 188 2.34 -9.08 0.01
CA LEU A 188 1.10 -9.70 -0.43
C LEU A 188 1.28 -10.31 -1.81
N ARG A 189 0.62 -11.44 -2.04
CA ARG A 189 0.62 -12.13 -3.34
C ARG A 189 -0.79 -12.51 -3.74
N ALA A 190 -1.17 -12.19 -4.97
CA ALA A 190 -2.31 -12.76 -5.67
C ALA A 190 -1.78 -13.86 -6.60
N PRO A 191 -1.71 -15.13 -6.13
CA PRO A 191 -1.17 -16.22 -6.93
C PRO A 191 -2.12 -16.60 -8.08
N PRO A 192 -1.64 -17.33 -9.10
CA PRO A 192 -2.50 -17.93 -10.10
C PRO A 192 -3.47 -18.95 -9.46
N GLY A 193 -4.72 -18.92 -9.90
CA GLY A 193 -5.78 -19.87 -9.59
C GLY A 193 -5.69 -21.14 -10.46
N VAL A 194 -6.72 -21.97 -10.38
CA VAL A 194 -6.78 -23.29 -11.05
C VAL A 194 -6.76 -23.17 -12.57
N ASP A 195 -7.34 -22.11 -13.11
CA ASP A 195 -7.32 -21.77 -14.54
C ASP A 195 -5.99 -21.16 -15.01
N GLY A 196 -5.04 -20.99 -14.08
CA GLY A 196 -3.74 -20.37 -14.27
C GLY A 196 -3.74 -18.84 -14.25
N THR A 197 -4.88 -18.18 -14.01
CA THR A 197 -4.98 -16.72 -13.83
C THR A 197 -5.24 -16.38 -12.37
N SER A 198 -4.85 -15.22 -11.86
CA SER A 198 -5.14 -14.88 -10.46
C SER A 198 -6.62 -14.52 -10.22
N GLY A 199 -7.42 -14.42 -11.28
CA GLY A 199 -8.76 -13.83 -11.22
C GLY A 199 -8.74 -12.30 -11.06
N TRP A 200 -7.59 -11.65 -11.30
CA TRP A 200 -7.47 -10.20 -11.31
C TRP A 200 -7.35 -9.67 -12.73
N THR A 201 -7.90 -8.48 -12.96
CA THR A 201 -7.60 -7.67 -14.14
C THR A 201 -6.49 -6.67 -13.83
N LEU A 202 -5.87 -6.10 -14.85
CA LEU A 202 -4.89 -5.03 -14.68
C LEU A 202 -5.51 -3.81 -13.99
N ALA A 203 -6.77 -3.50 -14.28
CA ALA A 203 -7.49 -2.41 -13.62
C ALA A 203 -7.61 -2.64 -12.10
N GLN A 204 -7.93 -3.87 -11.69
CA GLN A 204 -8.01 -4.22 -10.27
C GLN A 204 -6.65 -4.16 -9.57
N VAL A 205 -5.57 -4.50 -10.28
CA VAL A 205 -4.20 -4.34 -9.77
C VAL A 205 -3.85 -2.86 -9.57
N GLN A 206 -4.17 -1.99 -10.53
CA GLN A 206 -3.98 -0.54 -10.43
C GLN A 206 -4.79 0.04 -9.24
N ASP A 207 -6.08 -0.28 -9.16
CA ASP A 207 -6.96 0.18 -8.08
C ASP A 207 -6.46 -0.27 -6.70
N PHE A 208 -6.08 -1.55 -6.57
CA PHE A 208 -5.49 -2.06 -5.33
C PHE A 208 -4.18 -1.34 -4.98
N HIS A 209 -3.31 -1.12 -5.98
CA HIS A 209 -2.02 -0.48 -5.77
C HIS A 209 -2.17 0.95 -5.26
N ASP A 210 -3.09 1.76 -5.79
CA ASP A 210 -3.37 3.11 -5.26
C ASP A 210 -4.04 3.04 -3.88
N TYR A 211 -5.13 2.27 -3.74
CA TYR A 211 -6.00 2.36 -2.58
C TYR A 211 -5.39 1.71 -1.35
N PHE A 212 -4.91 0.47 -1.47
CA PHE A 212 -4.51 -0.33 -0.32
C PHE A 212 -3.29 0.23 0.39
N ARG A 213 -2.39 0.93 -0.32
CA ARG A 213 -1.20 1.53 0.28
C ARG A 213 -1.49 2.78 1.11
N ARG A 214 -2.74 3.27 1.17
CA ARG A 214 -3.10 4.41 2.01
C ARG A 214 -3.25 3.97 3.47
N VAL A 215 -2.62 4.73 4.34
CA VAL A 215 -2.58 4.47 5.79
C VAL A 215 -3.66 5.22 6.58
N TYR A 216 -4.21 6.27 6.00
CA TYR A 216 -5.26 7.10 6.55
C TYR A 216 -6.06 7.72 5.40
N ALA A 217 -7.20 8.33 5.73
CA ALA A 217 -8.09 8.91 4.74
C ALA A 217 -7.38 10.00 3.92
N PRO A 218 -7.50 9.99 2.59
CA PRO A 218 -7.02 11.10 1.77
C PRO A 218 -7.87 12.36 1.98
N PHE A 219 -7.59 13.41 1.21
CA PHE A 219 -8.42 14.61 1.22
C PHE A 219 -9.90 14.24 1.02
N PHE A 220 -10.75 14.94 1.76
CA PHE A 220 -12.19 14.75 1.75
C PHE A 220 -12.87 16.06 1.40
N VAL A 221 -13.96 15.99 0.65
CA VAL A 221 -14.82 17.15 0.42
C VAL A 221 -16.22 16.78 0.90
N LYS A 222 -16.74 17.57 1.86
CA LYS A 222 -18.08 17.36 2.40
C LYS A 222 -19.10 17.43 1.27
N PRO A 223 -20.00 16.43 1.14
CA PRO A 223 -21.10 16.52 0.18
C PRO A 223 -21.90 17.80 0.45
N ASP A 224 -22.06 18.62 -0.58
CA ASP A 224 -22.95 19.78 -0.54
C ASP A 224 -24.38 19.31 -0.83
N PRO A 225 -25.28 19.28 0.17
CA PRO A 225 -26.64 18.81 -0.02
C PRO A 225 -27.45 19.69 -0.99
N GLU A 226 -27.03 20.94 -1.23
CA GLU A 226 -27.67 21.85 -2.19
C GLU A 226 -27.11 21.68 -3.61
N LYS A 227 -26.02 20.93 -3.79
CA LYS A 227 -25.43 20.58 -5.10
C LYS A 227 -25.31 19.06 -5.27
N PRO A 228 -26.44 18.32 -5.28
CA PRO A 228 -26.45 16.90 -5.59
C PRO A 228 -26.05 16.70 -7.06
N GLY A 229 -24.79 16.37 -7.31
CA GLY A 229 -24.29 16.17 -8.68
C GLY A 229 -22.77 16.29 -8.85
N ASN A 230 -22.03 16.71 -7.83
CA ASN A 230 -20.57 16.68 -7.89
C ASN A 230 -20.07 15.25 -7.59
N GLU A 231 -20.27 14.30 -8.52
CA GLU A 231 -19.87 12.90 -8.36
C GLU A 231 -18.37 12.75 -8.04
N ALA A 232 -17.51 13.60 -8.62
CA ALA A 232 -16.07 13.67 -8.34
C ALA A 232 -15.72 13.97 -6.87
N VAL A 233 -16.65 14.54 -6.10
CA VAL A 233 -16.47 14.92 -4.68
C VAL A 233 -16.77 13.73 -3.75
N ARG A 234 -17.69 12.83 -4.15
CA ARG A 234 -17.98 11.59 -3.42
C ARG A 234 -16.90 10.53 -3.62
N GLU A 235 -16.17 10.56 -4.73
CA GLU A 235 -15.20 9.52 -5.09
C GLU A 235 -13.94 9.51 -4.21
N ALA A 236 -13.48 10.66 -3.69
CA ALA A 236 -12.21 10.73 -2.96
C ALA A 236 -12.17 9.86 -1.69
N CYS A 237 -13.29 9.77 -0.94
CA CYS A 237 -13.39 8.90 0.24
C CYS A 237 -13.47 7.41 -0.10
N HIS A 238 -13.69 7.07 -1.38
CA HIS A 238 -13.70 5.71 -1.91
C HIS A 238 -12.35 5.29 -2.50
N LEU A 239 -11.34 6.17 -2.52
CA LEU A 239 -9.97 5.85 -2.98
C LEU A 239 -9.16 5.07 -1.92
N VAL A 240 -9.82 4.29 -1.08
CA VAL A 240 -9.25 3.45 -0.01
C VAL A 240 -9.99 2.12 0.01
N PRO A 241 -9.43 1.05 0.61
CA PRO A 241 -10.15 -0.20 0.79
C PRO A 241 -11.38 0.01 1.68
N ARG A 242 -12.52 -0.56 1.30
CA ARG A 242 -13.76 -0.48 2.11
C ARG A 242 -13.72 -1.39 3.31
N LEU A 243 -13.09 -2.55 3.15
CA LEU A 243 -12.92 -3.55 4.19
C LEU A 243 -11.58 -4.25 3.99
N VAL A 244 -10.85 -4.39 5.10
CA VAL A 244 -9.66 -5.23 5.17
C VAL A 244 -9.81 -6.18 6.35
N THR A 245 -9.74 -7.48 6.05
CA THR A 245 -9.80 -8.55 7.03
C THR A 245 -8.52 -9.37 6.97
N TRP A 246 -7.87 -9.53 8.11
CA TRP A 246 -6.69 -10.39 8.25
C TRP A 246 -7.13 -11.79 8.67
N ILE A 247 -6.66 -12.81 7.95
CA ILE A 247 -7.03 -14.20 8.19
C ILE A 247 -5.79 -14.97 8.62
N GLY A 248 -5.89 -15.67 9.74
CA GLY A 248 -4.84 -16.52 10.29
C GLY A 248 -4.91 -17.97 9.82
N GLU A 249 -4.28 -18.86 10.57
CA GLU A 249 -4.37 -20.30 10.32
C GLU A 249 -5.81 -20.80 10.44
N ASN A 250 -6.15 -21.85 9.68
CA ASN A 250 -7.47 -22.47 9.66
C ASN A 250 -8.64 -21.53 9.27
N GLY A 251 -8.36 -20.37 8.68
CA GLY A 251 -9.39 -19.42 8.24
C GLY A 251 -9.94 -18.53 9.35
N THR A 252 -9.30 -18.47 10.53
CA THR A 252 -9.77 -17.61 11.63
C THR A 252 -9.56 -16.13 11.29
N VAL A 253 -10.61 -15.33 11.42
CA VAL A 253 -10.50 -13.86 11.34
C VAL A 253 -9.69 -13.35 12.52
N LEU A 254 -8.62 -12.62 12.24
CA LEU A 254 -7.78 -11.95 13.22
C LEU A 254 -8.18 -10.48 13.33
N CYS A 255 -8.36 -10.01 14.55
CA CYS A 255 -8.67 -8.62 14.83
C CYS A 255 -8.24 -8.25 16.24
N ARG A 256 -8.14 -6.93 16.47
CA ARG A 256 -7.99 -6.38 17.81
C ARG A 256 -9.36 -6.35 18.46
N ARG A 257 -9.49 -6.85 19.69
CA ARG A 257 -10.74 -6.76 20.44
C ARG A 257 -10.79 -5.45 21.23
N THR A 258 -11.92 -4.75 21.17
CA THR A 258 -12.18 -3.56 21.98
C THR A 258 -12.50 -3.95 23.44
N ARG A 259 -12.68 -2.96 24.31
CA ARG A 259 -13.14 -3.18 25.70
C ARG A 259 -14.49 -3.90 25.77
N ASP A 260 -15.33 -3.73 24.74
CA ASP A 260 -16.65 -4.38 24.63
C ASP A 260 -16.58 -5.71 23.87
N ASP A 261 -15.39 -6.29 23.72
CA ASP A 261 -15.11 -7.54 23.01
C ASP A 261 -15.42 -7.52 21.50
N ALA A 262 -15.69 -6.33 20.93
CA ALA A 262 -15.95 -6.16 19.51
C ALA A 262 -14.65 -6.30 18.69
N CYS A 263 -14.75 -6.98 17.55
CA CYS A 263 -13.65 -7.23 16.63
C CYS A 263 -13.41 -5.99 15.75
N GLU A 264 -12.30 -5.27 15.96
CA GLU A 264 -11.87 -4.16 15.11
C GLU A 264 -11.27 -4.69 13.80
N VAL A 265 -12.14 -4.96 12.83
CA VAL A 265 -11.74 -5.14 11.43
C VAL A 265 -11.53 -3.80 10.74
N GLY A 266 -10.81 -3.80 9.62
CA GLY A 266 -10.48 -2.60 8.86
C GLY A 266 -11.62 -2.08 7.99
N THR A 267 -12.84 -1.95 8.54
CA THR A 267 -13.95 -1.34 7.82
C THR A 267 -13.77 0.17 7.73
N TRP A 268 -14.12 0.73 6.59
CA TRP A 268 -14.08 2.16 6.33
C TRP A 268 -15.40 2.66 5.74
N HIS A 269 -15.94 3.73 6.32
CA HIS A 269 -17.08 4.48 5.81
C HIS A 269 -16.69 5.95 5.57
N CYS A 270 -17.28 6.59 4.56
CA CYS A 270 -16.99 8.00 4.29
C CYS A 270 -17.38 8.93 5.45
N ASP A 271 -18.37 8.56 6.27
CA ASP A 271 -18.74 9.32 7.48
C ASP A 271 -17.62 9.30 8.54
N ASP A 272 -16.80 8.23 8.59
CA ASP A 272 -15.63 8.16 9.46
C ASP A 272 -14.59 9.23 9.07
N ALA A 273 -14.48 9.56 7.78
CA ALA A 273 -13.57 10.59 7.27
C ALA A 273 -13.86 11.97 7.85
N ILE A 274 -15.14 12.32 8.05
CA ILE A 274 -15.55 13.61 8.62
C ILE A 274 -15.05 13.71 10.06
N GLY A 275 -15.32 12.67 10.86
CA GLY A 275 -14.87 12.61 12.25
C GLY A 275 -13.35 12.65 12.37
N ASP A 276 -12.62 12.00 11.46
CA ASP A 276 -11.17 11.99 11.42
C ASP A 276 -10.58 13.37 11.05
N VAL A 277 -11.21 14.10 10.12
CA VAL A 277 -10.82 15.47 9.76
C VAL A 277 -11.05 16.42 10.93
N GLU A 278 -12.23 16.38 11.57
CA GLU A 278 -12.53 17.18 12.75
C GLU A 278 -11.56 16.85 13.90
N ALA A 279 -11.27 15.55 14.13
CA ALA A 279 -10.29 15.13 15.10
C ALA A 279 -8.90 15.73 14.83
N LEU A 280 -8.43 15.65 13.59
CA LEU A 280 -7.13 16.17 13.19
C LEU A 280 -7.03 17.69 13.37
N VAL A 281 -8.09 18.41 13.01
CA VAL A 281 -8.11 19.88 13.03
C VAL A 281 -8.29 20.41 14.44
N ASP A 282 -9.21 19.85 15.21
CA ASP A 282 -9.63 20.43 16.50
C ASP A 282 -8.88 19.84 17.70
N ARG A 283 -8.25 18.66 17.54
CA ARG A 283 -7.55 17.97 18.63
C ARG A 283 -6.08 17.71 18.29
N PRO A 284 -5.22 18.75 18.27
CA PRO A 284 -3.78 18.54 18.18
C PRO A 284 -3.27 17.71 19.37
N ASP A 285 -2.21 16.94 19.16
CA ASP A 285 -1.61 16.07 20.18
C ASP A 285 -1.17 16.91 21.39
N GLU A 286 -1.69 16.61 22.58
CA GLU A 286 -1.42 17.40 23.79
C GLU A 286 0.06 17.43 24.20
N ALA A 287 0.85 16.43 23.76
CA ALA A 287 2.26 16.32 24.13
C ALA A 287 3.14 17.31 23.34
N ASP A 288 2.81 17.60 22.08
CA ASP A 288 3.65 18.43 21.19
C ASP A 288 2.91 19.38 20.25
N GLY A 289 1.59 19.49 20.39
CA GLY A 289 0.72 20.38 19.61
C GLY A 289 0.56 19.98 18.14
N ARG A 290 1.08 18.81 17.71
CA ARG A 290 1.06 18.42 16.30
C ARG A 290 -0.25 17.76 15.93
N ARG A 291 -0.69 18.03 14.70
CA ARG A 291 -1.83 17.36 14.08
C ARG A 291 -1.32 16.13 13.32
N ARG A 292 -1.90 14.97 13.62
CA ARG A 292 -1.53 13.70 12.99
C ARG A 292 -2.78 12.94 12.59
N PRO A 293 -2.89 12.50 11.33
CA PRO A 293 -4.09 11.82 10.86
C PRO A 293 -4.23 10.47 11.57
N PRO A 294 -5.46 10.05 11.88
CA PRO A 294 -5.71 8.75 12.47
C PRO A 294 -5.40 7.64 11.46
N ILE A 295 -4.54 6.71 11.86
CA ILE A 295 -4.19 5.56 11.03
C ILE A 295 -5.34 4.55 11.00
N PHE A 296 -5.62 3.98 9.84
CA PHE A 296 -6.64 2.95 9.67
C PHE A 296 -6.41 1.74 10.57
N LYS A 297 -7.51 1.17 11.06
CA LYS A 297 -7.53 0.05 12.03
C LYS A 297 -6.76 -1.17 11.51
N HIS A 298 -6.86 -1.50 10.22
CA HIS A 298 -6.16 -2.65 9.66
C HIS A 298 -4.64 -2.49 9.64
N TRP A 299 -4.12 -1.28 9.42
CA TRP A 299 -2.67 -0.99 9.52
C TRP A 299 -2.19 -1.01 10.97
N ARG A 300 -2.98 -0.44 11.88
CA ARG A 300 -2.71 -0.48 13.33
C ARG A 300 -2.65 -1.92 13.86
N PHE A 301 -3.53 -2.79 13.39
CA PHE A 301 -3.54 -4.21 13.75
C PHE A 301 -2.22 -4.91 13.43
N LEU A 302 -1.59 -4.60 12.29
CA LEU A 302 -0.33 -5.24 11.89
C LEU A 302 0.82 -4.94 12.86
N LEU A 303 0.77 -3.81 13.57
CA LEU A 303 1.79 -3.49 14.57
C LEU A 303 1.65 -4.32 15.86
N ASP A 304 0.46 -4.86 16.21
CA ASP A 304 0.23 -5.67 17.43
C ASP A 304 0.86 -5.03 18.70
N ASP A 305 0.69 -3.72 18.85
CA ASP A 305 1.28 -2.92 19.94
C ASP A 305 2.81 -3.05 20.06
N ALA A 306 3.50 -3.41 18.98
CA ALA A 306 4.96 -3.33 18.89
C ALA A 306 5.42 -1.88 19.01
N LEU A 307 4.73 -0.99 18.28
CA LEU A 307 4.99 0.43 18.25
C LEU A 307 3.74 1.18 18.70
N LEU A 308 3.93 2.12 19.63
CA LEU A 308 2.88 3.07 19.98
C LEU A 308 2.86 4.20 18.93
N LEU A 309 1.75 4.35 18.23
CA LEU A 309 1.60 5.41 17.25
C LEU A 309 1.23 6.73 17.93
N ALA A 310 1.74 7.83 17.38
CA ALA A 310 1.34 9.16 17.81
C ALA A 310 -0.14 9.43 17.47
N GLY A 311 -0.84 10.19 18.32
CA GLY A 311 -2.30 10.31 18.28
C GLY A 311 -3.05 9.21 19.05
N GLN A 312 -2.36 8.22 19.62
CA GLN A 312 -2.94 7.33 20.64
C GLN A 312 -2.76 7.93 22.04
N ASP A 313 -3.76 7.75 22.90
CA ASP A 313 -3.71 8.17 24.31
C ASP A 313 -2.54 7.49 25.01
N ALA A 314 -1.53 8.28 25.36
CA ALA A 314 -0.36 7.84 26.09
C ALA A 314 0.19 8.96 26.96
N GLY A 315 0.90 8.60 28.03
CA GLY A 315 1.55 9.58 28.90
C GLY A 315 2.53 10.48 28.13
N ARG A 316 2.79 11.68 28.68
CA ARG A 316 3.66 12.71 28.07
C ARG A 316 5.07 12.22 27.70
N ASP A 317 5.60 11.22 28.39
CA ASP A 317 6.99 10.76 28.25
C ASP A 317 7.16 9.45 27.45
N THR A 318 6.14 9.06 26.68
CA THR A 318 6.17 7.79 25.95
C THR A 318 6.73 7.98 24.54
N ALA A 319 7.64 7.09 24.13
CA ALA A 319 8.15 6.98 22.76
C ALA A 319 6.99 6.79 21.76
N ARG A 320 6.83 7.72 20.81
CA ARG A 320 5.74 7.69 19.81
C ARG A 320 6.28 7.58 18.40
N TRP A 321 5.66 6.74 17.60
CA TRP A 321 6.00 6.52 16.21
C TRP A 321 4.97 7.20 15.32
N HIS A 322 5.42 7.78 14.22
CA HIS A 322 4.51 8.34 13.25
C HIS A 322 5.08 8.21 11.85
N GLN A 323 4.18 8.20 10.88
CA GLN A 323 4.56 8.19 9.48
C GLN A 323 5.28 9.47 9.09
N VAL A 324 6.27 9.31 8.22
CA VAL A 324 7.11 10.42 7.74
C VAL A 324 6.95 10.69 6.25
N VAL A 325 6.35 9.76 5.51
CA VAL A 325 6.06 9.89 4.08
C VAL A 325 4.63 10.35 3.84
N ASP A 326 4.31 10.64 2.57
CA ASP A 326 2.97 10.95 2.06
C ASP A 326 1.90 9.93 2.53
N GLU A 327 0.59 10.17 2.38
CA GLU A 327 -0.46 9.26 2.92
C GLU A 327 -0.40 7.83 2.39
N ARG A 328 0.38 7.63 1.32
CA ARG A 328 0.60 6.37 0.64
C ARG A 328 1.97 5.78 0.99
N MET A 329 1.97 4.53 1.42
CA MET A 329 3.19 3.75 1.61
C MET A 329 3.93 3.53 0.29
N PRO A 330 5.26 3.66 0.29
CA PRO A 330 6.07 3.19 -0.81
C PRO A 330 5.91 1.70 -1.07
N SER A 331 6.17 1.29 -2.31
CA SER A 331 5.88 -0.07 -2.76
C SER A 331 6.85 -0.58 -3.82
N LEU A 332 7.09 -1.89 -3.78
CA LEU A 332 7.66 -2.65 -4.88
C LEU A 332 6.61 -3.65 -5.35
N ALA A 333 6.19 -3.58 -6.62
CA ALA A 333 5.21 -4.48 -7.18
C ALA A 333 5.79 -5.29 -8.34
N THR A 334 5.32 -6.54 -8.47
CA THR A 334 5.58 -7.37 -9.65
C THR A 334 4.26 -7.84 -10.24
N VAL A 335 4.07 -7.65 -11.55
CA VAL A 335 2.82 -7.99 -12.24
C VAL A 335 3.12 -8.84 -13.47
N SER A 336 2.54 -10.05 -13.52
CA SER A 336 2.61 -10.95 -14.67
C SER A 336 1.29 -10.90 -15.44
N VAL A 337 1.34 -10.37 -16.66
CA VAL A 337 0.22 -10.36 -17.62
C VAL A 337 0.37 -11.45 -18.68
N THR A 338 1.02 -12.55 -18.30
CA THR A 338 1.30 -13.66 -19.22
C THR A 338 0.01 -14.37 -19.55
N PRO A 339 -0.40 -14.45 -20.82
CA PRO A 339 -1.61 -15.15 -21.19
C PRO A 339 -1.54 -16.62 -20.83
N VAL A 340 -2.70 -17.17 -20.48
CA VAL A 340 -2.86 -18.59 -20.13
C VAL A 340 -3.92 -19.19 -21.03
N VAL A 341 -3.59 -20.34 -21.62
CA VAL A 341 -4.49 -21.11 -22.48
C VAL A 341 -4.51 -22.54 -21.95
N ASN A 342 -5.71 -23.07 -21.68
CA ASN A 342 -5.90 -24.41 -21.12
C ASN A 342 -5.07 -24.65 -19.84
N GLY A 343 -5.05 -23.66 -18.94
CA GLY A 343 -4.31 -23.72 -17.66
C GLY A 343 -2.78 -23.63 -17.79
N LYS A 344 -2.24 -23.37 -19.00
CA LYS A 344 -0.79 -23.25 -19.22
C LYS A 344 -0.39 -21.89 -19.79
N PRO A 345 0.72 -21.30 -19.32
CA PRO A 345 1.26 -20.08 -19.93
C PRO A 345 1.57 -20.30 -21.41
N VAL A 346 1.28 -19.30 -22.23
CA VAL A 346 1.69 -19.28 -23.65
C VAL A 346 3.21 -19.12 -23.78
N SER A 347 3.76 -19.31 -24.98
CA SER A 347 5.20 -19.10 -25.24
C SER A 347 5.61 -17.65 -25.04
N ASP A 348 6.90 -17.42 -24.82
CA ASP A 348 7.48 -16.10 -24.59
C ASP A 348 7.27 -15.15 -25.77
N GLU A 349 7.26 -15.66 -27.02
CA GLU A 349 6.99 -14.83 -28.20
C GLU A 349 5.55 -14.31 -28.21
N ILE A 350 4.58 -15.17 -27.89
CA ILE A 350 3.16 -14.78 -27.82
C ILE A 350 2.95 -13.83 -26.64
N ALA A 351 3.56 -14.15 -25.49
CA ALA A 351 3.47 -13.33 -24.30
C ALA A 351 4.03 -11.91 -24.55
N ALA A 352 5.20 -11.81 -25.18
CA ALA A 352 5.79 -10.53 -25.55
C ALA A 352 4.95 -9.75 -26.56
N ALA A 353 4.30 -10.42 -27.51
CA ALA A 353 3.38 -9.77 -28.45
C ALA A 353 2.16 -9.17 -27.73
N VAL A 354 1.54 -9.93 -26.80
CA VAL A 354 0.42 -9.43 -25.98
C VAL A 354 0.87 -8.31 -25.05
N PHE A 355 2.06 -8.37 -24.48
CA PHE A 355 2.59 -7.29 -23.66
C PHE A 355 2.64 -5.95 -24.42
N LYS A 356 2.97 -5.98 -25.72
CA LYS A 356 3.03 -4.78 -26.57
C LYS A 356 1.66 -4.17 -26.87
N THR A 357 0.57 -4.87 -26.60
CA THR A 357 -0.79 -4.34 -26.80
C THR A 357 -1.34 -3.63 -25.56
N ILE A 358 -0.60 -3.63 -24.44
CA ILE A 358 -1.02 -2.89 -23.24
C ILE A 358 -0.90 -1.39 -23.54
N PRO A 359 -1.96 -0.59 -23.32
CA PRO A 359 -1.91 0.85 -23.51
C PRO A 359 -0.83 1.51 -22.64
N ASP A 360 -0.10 2.46 -23.21
CA ASP A 360 0.96 3.19 -22.49
C ASP A 360 0.43 3.89 -21.23
N GLY A 361 -0.80 4.42 -21.27
CA GLY A 361 -1.43 5.03 -20.09
C GLY A 361 -1.65 4.07 -18.93
N ASP A 362 -1.88 2.78 -19.20
CA ASP A 362 -2.01 1.76 -18.15
C ASP A 362 -0.66 1.40 -17.53
N LEU A 363 0.40 1.41 -18.33
CA LEU A 363 1.78 1.28 -17.83
C LEU A 363 2.17 2.51 -17.00
N MET A 364 1.75 3.71 -17.40
CA MET A 364 1.98 4.95 -16.64
C MET A 364 1.21 4.94 -15.32
N ARG A 365 -0.04 4.48 -15.29
CA ARG A 365 -0.82 4.30 -14.06
C ARG A 365 -0.14 3.35 -13.08
N LEU A 366 0.35 2.20 -13.57
CA LEU A 366 1.15 1.31 -12.73
C LEU A 366 2.41 1.99 -12.19
N CYS A 367 3.11 2.75 -13.03
CA CYS A 367 4.31 3.47 -12.63
C CYS A 367 4.01 4.43 -11.47
N PHE A 368 3.00 5.28 -11.61
CA PHE A 368 2.62 6.27 -10.60
C PHE A 368 1.74 5.71 -9.48
N ALA A 369 1.44 4.40 -9.50
CA ALA A 369 0.51 3.75 -8.58
C ALA A 369 -0.83 4.49 -8.50
N ASP A 370 -1.35 4.89 -9.66
CA ASP A 370 -2.65 5.51 -9.81
C ASP A 370 -3.71 4.45 -10.09
N ALA A 371 -4.94 4.75 -9.66
CA ALA A 371 -6.11 3.95 -9.96
C ALA A 371 -6.34 3.83 -11.47
N SER A 372 -7.06 2.78 -11.84
CA SER A 372 -7.52 2.60 -13.21
C SER A 372 -8.49 3.70 -13.62
N GLY A 373 -8.55 4.02 -14.91
CA GLY A 373 -9.40 5.09 -15.42
C GLY A 373 -9.86 4.85 -16.85
N SER A 374 -10.91 5.56 -17.26
CA SER A 374 -11.45 5.52 -18.62
C SER A 374 -10.71 6.44 -19.60
N THR A 375 -9.84 7.34 -19.09
CA THR A 375 -9.03 8.22 -19.92
C THR A 375 -7.79 7.50 -20.46
N ASP A 376 -7.32 7.92 -21.63
CA ASP A 376 -6.14 7.33 -22.26
C ASP A 376 -4.88 7.42 -21.39
N TYR A 377 -4.72 8.49 -20.61
CA TYR A 377 -3.55 8.75 -19.76
C TYR A 377 -3.96 9.20 -18.35
N PRO A 378 -3.14 8.92 -17.31
CA PRO A 378 -3.40 9.37 -15.94
C PRO A 378 -3.17 10.88 -15.72
N TYR A 379 -2.30 11.48 -16.53
CA TYR A 379 -1.96 12.90 -16.47
C TYR A 379 -1.95 13.51 -17.88
N ASP A 380 -1.67 14.80 -17.97
CA ASP A 380 -1.53 15.50 -19.24
C ASP A 380 -0.54 14.78 -20.18
N LYS A 381 -0.98 14.51 -21.40
CA LYS A 381 -0.20 13.73 -22.37
C LYS A 381 1.10 14.42 -22.75
N VAL A 382 1.09 15.75 -22.89
CA VAL A 382 2.28 16.52 -23.29
C VAL A 382 3.35 16.45 -22.21
N PHE A 383 2.95 16.47 -20.94
CA PHE A 383 3.87 16.23 -19.82
C PHE A 383 4.47 14.81 -19.87
N LEU A 384 3.63 13.79 -20.02
CA LEU A 384 4.06 12.39 -19.98
C LEU A 384 4.99 12.02 -21.16
N ASP A 385 4.63 12.43 -22.37
CA ASP A 385 5.39 12.12 -23.59
C ASP A 385 6.83 12.67 -23.55
N ARG A 386 7.05 13.78 -22.82
CA ARG A 386 8.36 14.45 -22.78
C ARG A 386 9.42 13.65 -22.06
N SER A 387 9.08 13.00 -20.95
CA SER A 387 10.11 12.45 -20.06
C SER A 387 9.78 11.10 -19.42
N PHE A 388 8.54 10.59 -19.52
CA PHE A 388 8.16 9.35 -18.83
C PHE A 388 9.09 8.19 -19.16
N TRP A 389 9.29 7.91 -20.45
CA TRP A 389 10.08 6.76 -20.90
C TRP A 389 11.57 6.85 -20.62
N THR A 390 12.08 8.06 -20.37
CA THR A 390 13.51 8.30 -20.07
C THR A 390 13.79 8.39 -18.57
N GLU A 391 12.84 8.89 -17.78
CA GLU A 391 13.03 9.15 -16.35
C GLU A 391 12.40 8.08 -15.45
N ASN A 392 11.30 7.47 -15.90
CA ASN A 392 10.47 6.59 -15.07
C ASN A 392 10.47 5.13 -15.56
N ALA A 393 11.16 4.82 -16.66
CA ALA A 393 11.14 3.49 -17.25
C ALA A 393 12.52 2.96 -17.63
N TYR A 394 12.81 1.71 -17.28
CA TYR A 394 13.96 0.97 -17.78
C TYR A 394 13.51 0.01 -18.90
N THR A 395 13.72 0.42 -20.14
CA THR A 395 13.13 -0.18 -21.34
C THR A 395 14.00 -1.25 -22.01
N ARG A 396 15.19 -1.57 -21.47
CA ARG A 396 16.17 -2.49 -22.08
C ARG A 396 15.56 -3.83 -22.51
N PHE A 397 14.56 -4.32 -21.78
CA PHE A 397 13.93 -5.61 -22.03
C PHE A 397 12.46 -5.51 -22.49
N ARG A 398 11.99 -4.29 -22.84
CA ARG A 398 10.58 -4.03 -23.19
C ARG A 398 10.12 -4.90 -24.35
N ASP A 399 10.97 -5.06 -25.38
CA ASP A 399 10.68 -5.90 -26.54
C ASP A 399 10.54 -7.39 -26.24
N ARG A 400 11.07 -7.83 -25.09
CA ARG A 400 10.95 -9.19 -24.58
C ARG A 400 9.84 -9.32 -23.54
N GLY A 401 8.92 -8.35 -23.49
CA GLY A 401 7.81 -8.35 -22.55
C GLY A 401 8.22 -8.11 -21.11
N THR A 402 9.28 -7.33 -20.83
CA THR A 402 9.66 -6.96 -19.45
C THR A 402 9.95 -5.47 -19.36
N LEU A 403 9.33 -4.80 -18.39
CA LEU A 403 9.49 -3.37 -18.16
C LEU A 403 9.61 -3.11 -16.66
N TYR A 404 10.56 -2.25 -16.29
CA TYR A 404 10.66 -1.73 -14.93
C TYR A 404 10.25 -0.26 -14.95
N LEU A 405 9.43 0.11 -13.98
CA LEU A 405 8.82 1.40 -13.82
C LEU A 405 9.20 1.95 -12.44
N PHE A 406 9.50 3.24 -12.35
CA PHE A 406 10.01 3.90 -11.15
C PHE A 406 9.35 5.26 -11.00
N SER A 407 8.81 5.56 -9.82
CA SER A 407 8.16 6.84 -9.52
C SER A 407 8.48 7.34 -8.11
N GLY A 408 9.73 7.20 -7.65
CA GLY A 408 10.18 7.65 -6.32
C GLY A 408 9.61 6.87 -5.12
N TYR A 409 8.29 6.67 -5.08
CA TYR A 409 7.54 5.91 -4.08
C TYR A 409 7.05 4.55 -4.59
N ALA A 410 7.03 4.30 -5.91
CA ALA A 410 6.70 2.99 -6.45
C ALA A 410 7.79 2.49 -7.41
N PHE A 411 8.08 1.21 -7.30
CA PHE A 411 8.83 0.43 -8.26
C PHE A 411 7.93 -0.69 -8.76
N VAL A 412 7.68 -0.76 -10.05
CA VAL A 412 6.84 -1.81 -10.64
C VAL A 412 7.61 -2.52 -11.72
N ALA A 413 7.78 -3.83 -11.58
CA ALA A 413 8.27 -4.68 -12.64
C ALA A 413 7.07 -5.40 -13.26
N ILE A 414 6.72 -5.07 -14.51
CA ILE A 414 5.61 -5.70 -15.24
C ILE A 414 6.16 -6.55 -16.39
N ARG A 415 5.50 -7.69 -16.66
CA ARG A 415 5.98 -8.61 -17.68
C ARG A 415 4.98 -9.56 -18.33
N ALA A 416 5.44 -10.24 -19.38
CA ALA A 416 4.84 -11.42 -19.98
C ALA A 416 5.95 -12.41 -20.46
N GLY A 417 5.80 -13.71 -20.18
CA GLY A 417 6.72 -14.79 -20.65
C GLY A 417 7.83 -15.22 -19.65
N GLY A 418 8.18 -16.51 -19.59
CA GLY A 418 8.77 -17.28 -18.49
C GLY A 418 9.89 -16.68 -17.61
N PHE A 419 10.86 -15.93 -18.16
CA PHE A 419 12.04 -15.45 -17.41
C PHE A 419 11.72 -14.81 -16.05
N PHE A 420 10.69 -13.97 -15.99
CA PHE A 420 10.38 -13.22 -14.77
C PHE A 420 9.57 -14.00 -13.72
N ASP A 421 8.78 -15.02 -14.09
CA ASP A 421 7.98 -15.82 -13.14
C ASP A 421 8.91 -16.65 -12.26
N GLY A 422 10.10 -17.01 -12.78
CA GLY A 422 11.11 -17.75 -12.04
C GLY A 422 12.15 -16.83 -11.39
N VAL A 423 12.93 -16.12 -12.21
CA VAL A 423 14.18 -15.48 -11.75
C VAL A 423 13.93 -14.07 -11.23
N LEU A 424 13.22 -13.24 -12.00
CA LEU A 424 13.08 -11.83 -11.66
C LEU A 424 12.20 -11.59 -10.43
N MET A 425 11.15 -12.39 -10.23
CA MET A 425 10.37 -12.33 -9.00
C MET A 425 11.26 -12.50 -7.77
N GLU A 426 12.16 -13.48 -7.77
CA GLU A 426 13.06 -13.71 -6.63
C GLU A 426 14.06 -12.55 -6.47
N HIS A 427 14.56 -11.99 -7.57
CA HIS A 427 15.40 -10.79 -7.53
C HIS A 427 14.66 -9.57 -6.94
N VAL A 428 13.38 -9.39 -7.24
CA VAL A 428 12.59 -8.30 -6.64
C VAL A 428 12.39 -8.51 -5.15
N ARG A 429 12.08 -9.74 -4.73
CA ARG A 429 11.85 -10.08 -3.31
C ARG A 429 13.10 -9.97 -2.45
N ARG A 430 14.28 -10.18 -3.04
CA ARG A 430 15.58 -10.12 -2.36
C ARG A 430 16.35 -8.86 -2.71
N HIS A 431 17.00 -8.83 -3.88
CA HIS A 431 17.91 -7.75 -4.29
C HIS A 431 17.24 -6.38 -4.34
N TYR A 432 16.17 -6.24 -5.12
CA TYR A 432 15.50 -4.94 -5.26
C TYR A 432 14.78 -4.53 -3.98
N PHE A 433 14.27 -5.49 -3.21
CA PHE A 433 13.74 -5.23 -1.88
C PHE A 433 14.79 -4.59 -0.96
N GLN A 434 16.01 -5.13 -0.87
CA GLN A 434 17.06 -4.56 -0.01
C GLN A 434 17.46 -3.14 -0.45
N MET A 435 17.56 -2.90 -1.76
CA MET A 435 17.80 -1.55 -2.29
C MET A 435 16.65 -0.60 -1.93
N GLY A 436 15.40 -1.06 -2.07
CA GLY A 436 14.22 -0.30 -1.66
C GLY A 436 14.19 -0.03 -0.16
N LEU A 437 14.53 -1.02 0.66
CA LEU A 437 14.60 -0.88 2.11
C LEU A 437 15.60 0.20 2.52
N LEU A 438 16.81 0.17 1.96
CA LEU A 438 17.86 1.17 2.21
C LEU A 438 17.43 2.57 1.74
N ALA A 439 16.90 2.69 0.52
CA ALA A 439 16.48 3.98 -0.01
C ALA A 439 15.40 4.64 0.86
N HIS A 440 14.41 3.87 1.32
CA HIS A 440 13.34 4.38 2.18
C HIS A 440 13.79 4.60 3.63
N PHE A 441 14.75 3.82 4.12
CA PHE A 441 15.42 4.07 5.39
C PHE A 441 16.19 5.40 5.37
N GLU A 442 16.96 5.65 4.31
CA GLU A 442 17.72 6.89 4.14
C GLU A 442 16.79 8.10 4.01
N LEU A 443 15.75 8.01 3.18
CA LEU A 443 14.73 9.05 3.04
C LEU A 443 14.05 9.35 4.39
N ALA A 444 13.59 8.32 5.10
CA ALA A 444 12.95 8.49 6.40
C ALA A 444 13.90 9.12 7.43
N SER A 445 15.18 8.73 7.41
CA SER A 445 16.21 9.31 8.29
C SER A 445 16.44 10.79 7.99
N LEU A 446 16.50 11.17 6.71
CA LEU A 446 16.65 12.58 6.28
C LEU A 446 15.44 13.43 6.68
N LEU A 447 14.22 12.91 6.49
CA LEU A 447 13.00 13.60 6.88
C LEU A 447 12.88 13.73 8.41
N ALA A 448 13.26 12.68 9.16
CA ALA A 448 13.31 12.72 10.62
C ALA A 448 14.29 13.79 11.12
N PHE A 449 15.48 13.85 10.52
CA PHE A 449 16.51 14.85 10.84
C PHE A 449 16.04 16.27 10.49
N SER A 450 15.42 16.47 9.32
CA SER A 450 14.84 17.75 8.92
C SER A 450 13.78 18.22 9.92
N SER A 451 12.89 17.32 10.36
CA SER A 451 11.88 17.61 11.39
C SER A 451 12.52 18.01 12.73
N GLN A 452 13.63 17.36 13.13
CA GLN A 452 14.38 17.71 14.33
C GLN A 452 14.99 19.12 14.25
N ILE A 453 15.56 19.50 13.11
CA ILE A 453 16.11 20.86 12.91
C ILE A 453 15.01 21.92 13.01
N ALA A 454 13.89 21.70 12.32
CA ALA A 454 12.75 22.62 12.34
C ALA A 454 12.24 22.86 13.77
N ARG A 455 12.15 21.81 14.60
CA ARG A 455 11.78 21.91 16.02
C ARG A 455 12.74 22.77 16.83
N ARG A 456 14.05 22.54 16.69
CA ARG A 456 15.06 23.27 17.49
C ARG A 456 15.06 24.78 17.19
N ARG A 457 14.71 25.18 15.97
CA ARG A 457 14.55 26.59 15.60
C ARG A 457 13.30 27.21 16.24
N ALA A 458 12.17 26.51 16.21
CA ALA A 458 10.91 27.00 16.80
C ALA A 458 10.99 27.19 18.33
N THR A 459 11.82 26.42 19.05
CA THR A 459 12.01 26.57 20.51
C THR A 459 12.97 27.68 20.93
N ARG A 460 13.65 28.35 19.97
CA ARG A 460 14.60 29.45 20.24
C ARG A 460 14.05 30.84 19.94
N SER A 461 12.90 30.93 19.30
CA SER A 461 12.04 32.12 19.19
C SER A 461 11.04 32.13 20.33
#